data_AF-I1C744-F1
#
_entry.id   AF-I1C744-F1
#
_cell.length_a   1.000
_cell.length_b   1.000
_cell.length_c   1.000
_cell.angle_alpha   90.00
_cell.angle_beta   90.00
_cell.angle_gamma   90.00
#
_symmetry.space_group_name_H-M   'P 1'
#
loop_
_entity.id
_entity.type
_entity.pdbx_description
1 polymer ?
#
loop_
_entity_poly.entity_id
_entity_poly.type
_entity_poly.pdbx_seq_one_letter_code
_entity_poly.pdbx_strand_id
1 'polypeptide(L)'
;MPIAISTNTSDSNFENLIDIDEIRESLRLLDEQENQIDASLDELLKQEYQLDSSLNTFKAVKSQLDLIKTNAGQFTTTVNEAARLAEVISDKVRQLDKEQSRAKMAIQHVESVQELKFCVAGLNEAMQKKEYDQAAVLLQRATKIDVSILKGSLAEYTVASFSYTNKTHGLMYFVAYLGES
;
A
#
# COMPACT_ATOMS: atom_id res chain seq x y z
N MET A 1 24.12 47.74 -14.96
CA MET A 1 24.24 49.21 -14.97
C MET A 1 23.67 49.68 -16.30
N PRO A 2 22.72 50.63 -16.37
CA PRO A 2 22.22 51.08 -17.67
C PRO A 2 23.25 52.03 -18.27
N ILE A 3 23.82 51.67 -19.41
CA ILE A 3 24.66 52.58 -20.19
C ILE A 3 23.70 53.48 -20.95
N ALA A 4 23.56 54.71 -20.48
CA ALA A 4 22.79 55.72 -21.16
C ALA A 4 23.46 55.99 -22.51
N ILE A 5 22.80 55.60 -23.60
CA ILE A 5 23.13 56.09 -24.93
C ILE A 5 22.73 57.57 -24.93
N SER A 6 23.68 58.42 -24.55
CA SER A 6 23.52 59.85 -24.66
C SER A 6 23.52 60.16 -26.16
N THR A 7 22.34 60.21 -26.77
CA THR A 7 22.15 60.80 -28.10
C THR A 7 22.35 62.31 -27.97
N ASN A 8 23.58 62.73 -27.69
CA ASN A 8 23.95 64.13 -27.67
C ASN A 8 24.32 64.49 -29.10
N THR A 9 23.28 64.87 -29.85
CA THR A 9 23.32 65.92 -30.88
C THR A 9 24.71 66.45 -31.21
N SER A 10 25.35 65.87 -32.24
CA SER A 10 26.46 66.49 -32.95
C SER A 10 25.93 67.25 -34.18
N ASP A 11 24.98 68.17 -33.97
CA ASP A 11 24.65 69.25 -34.91
C ASP A 11 25.68 70.39 -34.78
N SER A 12 26.95 70.04 -34.57
CA SER A 12 28.05 71.01 -34.53
C SER A 12 28.52 71.26 -35.96
N ASN A 13 27.77 72.10 -36.68
CA ASN A 13 28.19 72.92 -37.83
C ASN A 13 29.43 72.42 -38.59
N PHE A 14 29.35 71.23 -39.20
CA PHE A 14 30.41 70.71 -40.07
C PHE A 14 30.68 71.60 -41.30
N GLU A 15 29.71 72.46 -41.66
CA GLU A 15 29.77 73.34 -42.82
C GLU A 15 30.68 74.57 -42.66
N ASN A 16 31.22 74.85 -41.45
CA ASN A 16 32.03 76.04 -41.17
C ASN A 16 33.47 75.76 -40.71
N LEU A 17 33.94 74.51 -40.77
CA LEU A 17 35.33 74.17 -40.44
C LEU A 17 36.27 74.59 -41.58
N ILE A 18 36.90 75.75 -41.45
CA ILE A 18 37.85 76.29 -42.43
C ILE A 18 39.31 76.01 -41.99
N ASP A 19 39.53 75.63 -40.73
CA ASP A 19 40.85 75.30 -40.17
C ASP A 19 41.11 73.78 -40.14
N ILE A 20 42.30 73.37 -40.59
CA ILE A 20 42.72 71.96 -40.70
C ILE A 20 42.79 71.29 -39.33
N ASP A 21 43.13 72.05 -38.29
CA ASP A 21 43.26 71.51 -36.94
C ASP A 21 41.90 71.23 -36.30
N GLU A 22 40.87 72.03 -36.60
CA GLU A 22 39.48 71.76 -36.16
C GLU A 22 38.92 70.50 -36.82
N ILE A 23 39.19 70.30 -38.12
CA ILE A 23 38.73 69.11 -38.85
C ILE A 23 39.38 67.85 -38.25
N ARG A 24 40.67 67.91 -37.92
CA ARG A 24 41.40 66.78 -37.31
C ARG A 24 40.86 66.43 -35.93
N GLU A 25 40.57 67.43 -35.11
CA GLU A 25 40.00 67.19 -33.78
C GLU A 25 38.59 66.61 -33.87
N SER A 26 37.76 67.10 -34.79
CA SER A 26 36.43 66.52 -35.02
C SER A 26 36.51 65.06 -35.52
N LEU A 27 37.49 64.74 -36.36
CA LEU A 27 37.69 63.38 -36.87
C LEU A 27 38.17 62.45 -35.76
N ARG A 28 39.07 62.93 -34.89
CA ARG A 28 39.51 62.19 -33.70
C ARG A 28 38.36 61.93 -32.72
N LEU A 29 37.48 62.90 -32.51
CA LEU A 29 36.29 62.73 -31.68
C LEU A 29 35.32 61.71 -32.28
N LEU A 30 35.18 61.70 -33.60
CA LEU A 30 34.35 60.72 -34.31
C LEU A 30 34.93 59.30 -34.18
N ASP A 31 36.24 59.14 -34.38
CA ASP A 31 36.94 57.87 -34.17
C ASP A 31 36.77 57.38 -32.72
N GLU A 32 36.84 58.27 -31.74
CA GLU A 32 36.64 57.90 -30.33
C GLU A 32 35.19 57.48 -30.05
N GLN A 33 34.20 58.13 -30.67
CA GLN A 33 32.80 57.73 -30.61
C GLN A 33 32.53 56.39 -31.30
N GLU A 34 33.11 56.16 -32.47
CA GLU A 34 33.01 54.91 -33.22
C GLU A 34 33.56 53.75 -32.38
N ASN A 35 34.76 53.92 -31.81
CA ASN A 35 35.37 52.92 -30.92
C ASN A 35 34.53 52.65 -29.66
N GLN A 36 33.87 53.67 -29.09
CA GLN A 36 32.97 53.47 -27.94
C GLN A 36 31.71 52.69 -28.32
N ILE A 37 31.13 52.98 -29.48
CA ILE A 37 29.95 52.27 -29.99
C ILE A 37 30.30 50.81 -30.29
N ASP A 38 31.44 50.56 -30.94
CA ASP A 38 31.93 49.20 -31.22
C ASP A 38 32.14 48.40 -29.93
N ALA A 39 32.76 49.00 -28.91
CA ALA A 39 32.93 48.35 -27.61
C ALA A 39 31.58 48.01 -26.94
N SER A 40 30.60 48.91 -27.02
CA SER A 40 29.25 48.67 -26.49
C SER A 40 28.50 47.59 -27.29
N LEU A 41 28.68 47.54 -28.60
CA LEU A 41 28.07 46.52 -29.46
C LEU A 41 28.66 45.14 -29.17
N ASP A 42 29.98 45.05 -29.02
CA ASP A 42 30.68 43.83 -28.62
C ASP A 42 30.22 43.32 -27.25
N GLU A 43 29.96 44.22 -26.30
CA GLU A 43 29.42 43.84 -25.00
C GLU A 43 27.99 43.30 -25.12
N LEU A 44 27.13 43.96 -25.88
CA LEU A 44 25.75 43.52 -26.12
C LEU A 44 25.70 42.15 -26.82
N LEU A 45 26.53 41.93 -27.84
CA LEU A 45 26.64 40.64 -28.54
C LEU A 45 27.11 39.52 -27.61
N LYS A 46 28.06 39.80 -26.72
CA LYS A 46 28.49 38.83 -25.70
C LYS A 46 27.36 38.49 -24.73
N GLN A 47 26.57 39.49 -24.32
CA GLN A 47 25.41 39.26 -23.44
C GLN A 47 24.33 38.41 -24.12
N GLU A 48 24.06 38.65 -25.41
CA GLU A 48 23.14 37.83 -26.20
C GLU A 48 23.59 36.36 -26.22
N TYR A 49 24.87 36.11 -26.52
CA TYR A 49 25.43 34.76 -26.53
C TYR A 49 25.31 34.06 -25.16
N GLN A 50 25.58 34.78 -24.07
CA GLN A 50 25.41 34.25 -22.71
C GLN A 50 23.95 33.92 -22.39
N LEU A 51 23.02 34.76 -22.83
CA LEU A 51 21.59 34.55 -22.64
C LEU A 51 21.11 33.32 -23.41
N ASP A 52 21.54 33.17 -24.66
CA ASP A 52 21.17 32.02 -25.52
C ASP A 52 21.72 30.72 -24.95
N SER A 53 22.97 30.72 -24.47
CA SER A 53 23.55 29.58 -23.76
C SER A 53 22.74 29.22 -22.52
N SER A 54 22.38 30.20 -21.69
CA SER A 54 21.56 30.00 -20.49
C SER A 54 20.18 29.44 -20.84
N LEU A 55 19.53 29.96 -21.88
CA LEU A 55 18.23 29.49 -22.36
C LEU A 55 18.31 28.03 -22.84
N ASN A 56 19.40 27.66 -23.53
CA ASN A 56 19.64 26.28 -23.95
C ASN A 56 19.83 25.34 -22.76
N THR A 57 20.54 25.75 -21.71
CA THR A 57 20.62 24.94 -20.47
C THR A 57 19.25 24.79 -19.80
N PHE A 58 18.46 25.87 -19.75
CA PHE A 58 17.11 25.82 -19.18
C PHE A 58 16.19 24.90 -19.98
N LYS A 59 16.27 24.90 -21.31
CA LYS A 59 15.55 23.94 -22.17
C LYS A 59 15.94 22.49 -21.86
N ALA A 60 17.22 22.21 -21.61
CA ALA A 60 17.68 20.88 -21.23
C ALA A 60 17.17 20.46 -19.85
N VAL A 61 17.15 21.36 -18.87
CA VAL A 61 16.57 21.08 -17.55
C VAL A 61 15.05 20.86 -17.65
N LYS A 62 14.36 21.64 -18.48
CA LYS A 62 12.92 21.46 -18.72
C LYS A 62 12.61 20.07 -19.28
N SER A 63 13.38 19.59 -20.26
CA SER A 63 13.15 18.25 -20.81
C SER A 63 13.41 17.15 -19.78
N GLN A 64 14.41 17.31 -18.91
CA GLN A 64 14.64 16.40 -17.78
C GLN A 64 13.47 16.40 -16.79
N LEU A 65 12.91 17.58 -16.49
CA LEU A 65 11.75 17.71 -15.60
C LEU A 65 10.50 17.02 -16.21
N ASP A 66 10.29 17.16 -17.51
CA ASP A 66 9.17 16.51 -18.21
C ASP A 66 9.30 14.97 -18.18
N LEU A 67 10.52 14.45 -18.29
CA LEU A 67 10.81 13.02 -18.10
C LEU A 67 10.49 12.57 -16.66
N ILE A 68 10.96 13.32 -15.65
CA ILE A 68 10.69 13.00 -14.24
C ILE A 68 9.18 13.03 -13.97
N LYS A 69 8.46 14.02 -14.49
CA LYS A 69 7.00 14.12 -14.36
C LYS A 69 6.30 12.92 -14.97
N THR A 70 6.74 12.48 -16.15
CA THR A 70 6.18 11.29 -16.82
C THR A 70 6.44 10.03 -15.99
N ASN A 71 7.66 9.86 -15.50
CA ASN A 71 8.04 8.72 -14.66
C ASN A 71 7.26 8.71 -13.33
N ALA A 72 7.09 9.88 -12.69
CA ALA A 72 6.29 10.01 -11.47
C ALA A 72 4.81 9.68 -11.72
N GLY A 73 4.27 10.05 -12.89
CA GLY A 73 2.93 9.67 -13.31
C GLY A 73 2.79 8.15 -13.46
N GLN A 74 3.74 7.51 -14.16
CA GLN A 74 3.77 6.05 -14.30
C GLN A 74 3.90 5.36 -12.94
N PHE A 75 4.78 5.84 -12.06
CA PHE A 75 4.97 5.31 -10.71
C PHE A 75 3.70 5.45 -9.85
N THR A 76 2.99 6.57 -9.96
CA THR A 76 1.72 6.76 -9.25
C THR A 76 0.69 5.75 -9.73
N THR A 77 0.60 5.50 -11.04
CA THR A 77 -0.30 4.47 -11.59
C THR A 77 0.05 3.08 -11.07
N THR A 78 1.32 2.67 -11.11
CA THR A 78 1.73 1.35 -10.63
C THR A 78 1.50 1.17 -9.12
N VAL A 79 1.75 2.21 -8.32
CA VAL A 79 1.45 2.19 -6.88
C VAL A 79 -0.05 2.05 -6.63
N ASN A 80 -0.89 2.77 -7.38
CA ASN A 80 -2.34 2.64 -7.26
C ASN A 80 -2.84 1.25 -7.64
N GLU A 81 -2.31 0.66 -8.72
CA GLU A 81 -2.62 -0.72 -9.11
C GLU A 81 -2.20 -1.72 -8.03
N ALA A 82 -0.99 -1.59 -7.50
CA ALA A 82 -0.50 -2.44 -6.42
C ALA A 82 -1.35 -2.30 -5.15
N ALA A 83 -1.73 -1.07 -4.78
CA ALA A 83 -2.61 -0.81 -3.64
C ALA A 83 -3.98 -1.46 -3.82
N ARG A 84 -4.58 -1.33 -5.00
CA ARG A 84 -5.85 -1.97 -5.33
C ARG A 84 -5.74 -3.50 -5.28
N LEU A 85 -4.67 -4.07 -5.80
CA LEU A 85 -4.43 -5.51 -5.73
C LEU A 85 -4.26 -5.98 -4.28
N ALA A 86 -3.53 -5.23 -3.46
CA ALA A 86 -3.35 -5.53 -2.04
C ALA A 86 -4.69 -5.49 -1.28
N GLU A 87 -5.57 -4.52 -1.57
CA GLU A 87 -6.91 -4.44 -1.00
C GLU A 87 -7.75 -5.68 -1.35
N VAL A 88 -7.78 -6.05 -2.64
CA VAL A 88 -8.49 -7.26 -3.11
C VAL A 88 -7.95 -8.54 -2.47
N ILE A 89 -6.62 -8.67 -2.36
CA ILE A 89 -5.99 -9.82 -1.73
C ILE A 89 -6.33 -9.85 -0.23
N SER A 90 -6.25 -8.72 0.46
CA SER A 90 -6.60 -8.60 1.88
C SER A 90 -8.06 -9.00 2.14
N ASP A 91 -8.99 -8.54 1.31
CA ASP A 91 -10.39 -8.94 1.38
C ASP A 91 -10.56 -10.44 1.15
N LYS A 92 -9.82 -11.01 0.20
CA LYS A 92 -9.89 -12.44 -0.07
C LYS A 92 -9.33 -13.29 1.07
N VAL A 93 -8.24 -12.83 1.68
CA VAL A 93 -7.67 -13.47 2.89
C VAL A 93 -8.67 -13.41 4.03
N ARG A 94 -9.33 -12.27 4.26
CA ARG A 94 -10.36 -12.14 5.30
C ARG A 94 -11.55 -13.09 5.08
N GLN A 95 -11.97 -13.29 3.83
CA GLN A 95 -12.97 -14.30 3.48
C GLN A 95 -12.48 -15.72 3.76
N LEU A 96 -11.25 -16.02 3.37
CA LEU A 96 -10.63 -17.32 3.60
C LEU A 96 -10.54 -17.63 5.11
N ASP A 97 -10.07 -16.67 5.91
CA ASP A 97 -9.94 -16.79 7.36
C ASP A 97 -11.29 -17.10 8.02
N LYS A 98 -12.37 -16.46 7.53
CA LYS A 98 -13.73 -16.74 8.01
C LYS A 98 -14.15 -18.19 7.73
N GLU A 99 -13.94 -18.67 6.51
CA GLU A 99 -14.28 -20.05 6.16
C GLU A 99 -13.39 -21.06 6.88
N GLN A 100 -12.10 -20.76 7.06
CA GLN A 100 -11.19 -21.58 7.85
C GLN A 100 -11.61 -21.64 9.33
N SER A 101 -12.05 -20.52 9.90
CA SER A 101 -12.59 -20.49 11.27
C SER A 101 -13.84 -21.35 11.38
N ARG A 102 -14.74 -21.31 10.40
CA ARG A 102 -15.94 -22.16 10.36
C ARG A 102 -15.57 -23.64 10.26
N ALA A 103 -14.64 -23.98 9.38
CA ALA A 103 -14.14 -25.35 9.22
C ALA A 103 -13.48 -25.84 10.52
N LYS A 104 -12.68 -25.02 11.18
CA LYS A 104 -12.04 -25.35 12.46
C LYS A 104 -13.07 -25.62 13.55
N MET A 105 -14.11 -24.80 13.66
CA MET A 105 -15.21 -25.04 14.62
C MET A 105 -15.92 -26.36 14.32
N ALA A 106 -16.18 -26.67 13.05
CA ALA A 106 -16.78 -27.94 12.67
C ALA A 106 -15.88 -29.15 13.00
N ILE A 107 -14.56 -29.05 12.77
CA ILE A 107 -13.60 -30.09 13.16
C ILE A 107 -13.61 -30.29 14.68
N GLN A 108 -13.52 -29.21 15.46
CA GLN A 108 -13.58 -29.29 16.93
C GLN A 108 -14.89 -29.91 17.43
N HIS A 109 -16.00 -29.60 16.78
CA HIS A 109 -17.29 -30.23 17.08
C HIS A 109 -17.23 -31.74 16.81
N VAL A 110 -16.68 -32.17 15.66
CA VAL A 110 -16.52 -33.60 15.33
C VAL A 110 -15.59 -34.32 16.31
N GLU A 111 -14.46 -33.72 16.67
CA GLU A 111 -13.53 -34.26 17.67
C GLU A 111 -14.22 -34.46 19.01
N SER A 112 -15.05 -33.50 19.42
CA SER A 112 -15.79 -33.59 20.68
C SER A 112 -16.91 -34.65 20.64
N VAL A 113 -17.59 -34.83 19.49
CA VAL A 113 -18.54 -35.96 19.29
C VAL A 113 -17.81 -37.30 19.35
N GLN A 114 -16.63 -37.40 18.73
CA GLN A 114 -15.82 -38.62 18.76
C GLN A 114 -15.36 -38.96 20.18
N GLU A 115 -14.94 -37.95 20.93
CA GLU A 115 -14.57 -38.08 22.35
C GLU A 115 -15.75 -38.56 23.20
N LEU A 116 -16.94 -37.99 22.99
CA LEU A 116 -18.16 -38.43 23.67
C LEU A 116 -18.49 -39.88 23.31
N LYS A 117 -18.39 -40.26 22.03
CA LYS A 117 -18.59 -41.64 21.58
C LYS A 117 -17.62 -42.60 22.26
N PHE A 118 -16.34 -42.25 22.37
CA PHE A 118 -15.35 -43.06 23.06
C PHE A 118 -15.71 -43.25 24.54
N CYS A 119 -16.07 -42.16 25.23
CA CYS A 119 -16.47 -42.22 26.63
C CYS A 119 -17.72 -43.10 26.84
N VAL A 120 -18.75 -42.98 26.01
CA VAL A 120 -19.98 -43.78 26.12
C VAL A 120 -19.73 -45.26 25.80
N ALA A 121 -18.94 -45.55 24.76
CA ALA A 121 -18.60 -46.93 24.41
C ALA A 121 -17.77 -47.60 25.52
N GLY A 122 -16.75 -46.91 26.03
CA GLY A 122 -15.92 -47.41 27.13
C GLY A 122 -16.71 -47.54 28.44
N LEU A 123 -17.65 -46.63 28.72
CA LEU A 123 -18.52 -46.71 29.89
C LEU A 123 -19.37 -47.99 29.84
N ASN A 124 -19.96 -48.30 28.69
CA ASN A 124 -20.75 -49.52 28.51
C ASN A 124 -19.88 -50.78 28.71
N GLU A 125 -18.66 -50.79 28.17
CA GLU A 125 -17.73 -51.90 28.35
C GLU A 125 -17.28 -52.08 29.82
N ALA A 126 -16.90 -50.99 30.50
CA ALA A 126 -16.50 -51.03 31.91
C ALA A 126 -17.66 -51.46 32.82
N MET A 127 -18.89 -51.03 32.52
CA MET A 127 -20.09 -51.46 33.23
C MET A 127 -20.37 -52.96 33.03
N GLN A 128 -20.16 -53.50 31.83
CA GLN A 128 -20.29 -54.95 31.57
C GLN A 128 -19.23 -55.77 32.32
N LYS A 129 -18.00 -55.25 32.43
CA LYS A 129 -16.90 -55.87 33.18
C LYS A 129 -16.98 -55.67 34.70
N LYS A 130 -17.92 -54.84 35.19
CA LYS A 130 -18.06 -54.43 36.60
C LYS A 130 -16.87 -53.63 37.15
N GLU A 131 -16.15 -52.92 36.28
CA GLU A 131 -15.02 -52.06 36.62
C GLU A 131 -15.53 -50.64 36.90
N TYR A 132 -16.19 -50.46 38.06
CA TYR A 132 -16.91 -49.23 38.38
C TYR A 132 -16.02 -47.98 38.53
N ASP A 133 -14.77 -48.16 38.95
CA ASP A 133 -13.81 -47.04 39.05
C ASP A 133 -13.48 -46.48 37.65
N GLN A 134 -13.30 -47.35 36.65
CA GLN A 134 -13.04 -46.93 35.28
C GLN A 134 -14.28 -46.29 34.65
N ALA A 135 -15.46 -46.82 34.95
CA ALA A 135 -16.74 -46.24 34.55
C ALA A 135 -16.93 -44.81 35.10
N ALA A 136 -16.57 -44.56 36.36
CA ALA A 136 -16.67 -43.24 36.99
C ALA A 136 -15.76 -42.20 36.31
N VAL A 137 -14.52 -42.60 35.94
CA VAL A 137 -13.58 -41.73 35.21
C VAL A 137 -14.10 -41.37 33.82
N LEU A 138 -14.63 -42.36 33.08
CA LEU A 138 -15.20 -42.13 31.74
C LEU A 138 -16.46 -41.26 31.79
N LEU A 139 -17.30 -41.43 32.82
CA LEU A 139 -18.46 -40.58 33.05
C LEU A 139 -18.03 -39.13 33.34
N GLN A 140 -17.07 -38.93 34.24
CA GLN A 140 -16.56 -37.59 34.56
C GLN A 140 -15.94 -36.89 33.34
N ARG A 141 -15.31 -37.65 32.44
CA ARG A 141 -14.76 -37.13 31.19
C ARG A 141 -15.87 -36.75 30.21
N ALA A 142 -16.91 -37.55 30.08
CA ALA A 142 -18.07 -37.25 29.26
C ALA A 142 -18.82 -35.99 29.74
N THR A 143 -18.96 -35.79 31.06
CA THR A 143 -19.65 -34.61 31.62
C THR A 143 -18.89 -33.29 31.40
N LYS A 144 -17.60 -33.33 31.05
CA LYS A 144 -16.80 -32.13 30.72
C LYS A 144 -16.95 -31.69 29.26
N ILE A 145 -17.58 -32.51 28.41
CA ILE A 145 -17.85 -32.18 27.01
C ILE A 145 -19.04 -31.22 26.96
N ASP A 146 -18.96 -30.20 26.11
CA ASP A 146 -19.99 -29.17 26.00
C ASP A 146 -21.37 -29.77 25.61
N VAL A 147 -22.40 -29.40 26.38
CA VAL A 147 -23.79 -29.81 26.22
C VAL A 147 -24.37 -29.38 24.87
N SER A 148 -23.80 -28.34 24.23
CA SER A 148 -24.18 -27.91 22.89
C SER A 148 -23.99 -29.01 21.83
N ILE A 149 -23.00 -29.90 22.02
CA ILE A 149 -22.69 -31.03 21.13
C ILE A 149 -23.73 -32.13 21.27
N LEU A 150 -24.24 -32.37 22.49
CA LEU A 150 -25.28 -33.38 22.75
C LEU A 150 -26.61 -33.06 22.04
N LYS A 151 -26.88 -31.77 21.76
CA LYS A 151 -28.05 -31.31 21.01
C LYS A 151 -27.85 -31.34 19.49
N GLY A 152 -26.64 -31.68 19.01
CA GLY A 152 -26.33 -31.75 17.59
C GLY A 152 -26.77 -33.06 16.94
N SER A 153 -27.30 -32.98 15.72
CA SER A 153 -27.76 -34.16 14.94
C SER A 153 -26.68 -35.22 14.72
N LEU A 154 -25.39 -34.83 14.74
CA LEU A 154 -24.25 -35.73 14.65
C LEU A 154 -24.05 -36.57 15.92
N ALA A 155 -24.22 -35.99 17.11
CA ALA A 155 -24.13 -36.74 18.36
C ALA A 155 -25.30 -37.73 18.49
N GLU A 156 -26.51 -37.28 18.14
CA GLU A 156 -27.70 -38.12 18.12
C GLU A 156 -27.51 -39.35 17.22
N TYR A 157 -27.06 -39.17 15.97
CA TYR A 157 -26.83 -40.28 15.04
C TYR A 157 -25.72 -41.26 15.51
N THR A 158 -24.58 -40.71 15.95
CA THR A 158 -23.38 -41.53 16.25
C THR A 158 -23.50 -42.29 17.58
N VAL A 159 -24.14 -41.70 18.58
CA VAL A 159 -24.41 -42.35 19.87
C VAL A 159 -25.59 -43.33 19.74
N ALA A 160 -26.63 -42.99 18.96
CA ALA A 160 -27.74 -43.91 18.73
C ALA A 160 -27.30 -45.19 18.01
N SER A 161 -26.42 -45.08 17.01
CA SER A 161 -25.92 -46.21 16.21
C SER A 161 -25.26 -47.32 17.04
N PHE A 162 -24.64 -47.00 18.18
CA PHE A 162 -24.02 -47.99 19.07
C PHE A 162 -24.96 -48.49 20.18
N SER A 163 -26.05 -47.75 20.45
CA SER A 163 -27.03 -48.07 21.49
C SER A 163 -28.10 -49.08 21.07
N TYR A 164 -28.12 -49.50 19.79
CA TYR A 164 -29.01 -50.55 19.30
C TYR A 164 -28.63 -51.96 19.77
N THR A 165 -27.52 -52.14 20.49
CA THR A 165 -27.24 -53.39 21.20
C THR A 165 -27.55 -53.23 22.69
N ASN A 166 -28.78 -53.62 23.03
CA ASN A 166 -29.33 -53.83 24.37
C ASN A 166 -29.70 -52.60 25.23
N LYS A 167 -31.00 -52.29 25.16
CA LYS A 167 -31.89 -52.04 26.32
C LYS A 167 -31.43 -50.99 27.35
N THR A 168 -31.09 -49.78 26.90
CA THR A 168 -30.90 -48.64 27.81
C THR A 168 -31.58 -47.38 27.29
N HIS A 169 -32.92 -47.41 27.19
CA HIS A 169 -33.73 -46.20 27.07
C HIS A 169 -33.63 -45.29 28.32
N GLY A 170 -33.07 -45.80 29.43
CA GLY A 170 -32.92 -45.08 30.71
C GLY A 170 -31.64 -44.25 30.85
N LEU A 171 -30.54 -44.60 30.17
CA LEU A 171 -29.26 -43.88 30.36
C LEU A 171 -29.23 -42.52 29.66
N MET A 172 -29.95 -42.38 28.54
CA MET A 172 -30.07 -41.08 27.86
C MET A 172 -30.86 -40.07 28.71
N TYR A 173 -31.89 -40.53 29.42
CA TYR A 173 -32.64 -39.70 30.39
C TYR A 173 -31.80 -39.35 31.62
N PHE A 174 -30.98 -40.28 32.12
CA PHE A 174 -30.20 -40.07 33.34
C PHE A 174 -29.07 -39.03 33.13
N VAL A 175 -28.42 -39.04 31.97
CA VAL A 175 -27.38 -38.04 31.65
C VAL A 175 -28.01 -36.66 31.38
N ALA A 176 -29.20 -36.59 30.79
CA ALA A 176 -29.93 -35.33 30.63
C ALA A 176 -30.37 -34.74 31.99
N TYR A 177 -30.80 -35.58 32.94
CA TYR A 177 -31.27 -35.14 34.25
C TYR A 177 -30.13 -34.68 35.18
N LEU A 178 -28.92 -35.24 35.04
CA LEU A 178 -27.75 -34.83 35.83
C LEU A 178 -27.09 -33.54 35.32
N GLY A 179 -27.44 -33.07 34.12
CA GLY A 179 -26.96 -31.79 33.58
C GLY A 179 -27.78 -30.57 34.02
N GLU A 180 -28.89 -30.76 34.75
CA GLU A 180 -29.78 -29.69 35.23
C GLU A 180 -29.66 -29.42 36.75
N SER A 181 -28.65 -29.98 37.44
CA SER A 181 -28.37 -29.72 38.87
C SER A 181 -27.01 -29.08 39.09
#